data_AF-A0AAV9TKS1-F1
#
_entry.id   AF-A0AAV9TKS1-F1
#
_cell.length_a   1.000
_cell.length_b   1.000
_cell.length_c   1.000
_cell.angle_alpha   90.00
_cell.angle_beta   90.00
_cell.angle_gamma   90.00
#
_symmetry.space_group_name_H-M   'P 1'
#
loop_
_entity.id
_entity.type
_entity.pdbx_description
1 polymer ?
#
loop_
_entity_poly.entity_id
_entity_poly.type
_entity_poly.pdbx_seq_one_letter_code
_entity_poly.pdbx_strand_id
1 'polypeptide(L)'
;MISLKSGGQRVIVPRKEIILCAGAIDTPRLMLLSGLGPKSQLEGLGIDVVKDIPGVGENLQDHPEGIIMRELNRPVPPNQTTMNSDAGIFLRREPTDAAGSDGNVADLMMHCYQAPYSHHTERAGFEFIPDPYVFCMIPNIPRTRSRGRVYLTSAKPAVKPALDFQCFSDLEGYDAAPMTWGIKAAHLMLFSIKPAFLSWLKVHLSQPKMLMAVQRLGAAQEFIKSTKGALPSPPPRIRDVTWSGPELRWTWIIQLTKGCQMIGFWSLF
;
A
#
# COMPACT_ATOMS: atom_id res chain seq x y z
N MET A 1 23.11 17.39 15.98
CA MET A 1 23.57 18.48 15.08
C MET A 1 22.68 18.47 13.84
N ILE A 2 22.21 19.62 13.37
CA ILE A 2 21.39 19.76 12.16
C ILE A 2 22.17 20.52 11.09
N SER A 3 21.95 20.16 9.82
CA SER A 3 22.50 20.89 8.68
C SER A 3 21.44 21.81 8.10
N LEU A 4 21.75 23.09 7.96
CA LEU A 4 20.88 24.11 7.37
C LEU A 4 21.02 24.08 5.84
N LYS A 5 19.96 24.45 5.11
CA LYS A 5 20.00 24.58 3.65
C LYS A 5 21.05 25.59 3.17
N SER A 6 21.39 26.57 4.01
CA SER A 6 22.46 27.56 3.75
C SER A 6 23.88 26.99 3.88
N GLY A 7 24.04 25.70 4.20
CA GLY A 7 25.35 25.03 4.37
C GLY A 7 25.94 25.10 5.77
N GLY A 8 25.30 25.83 6.70
CA GLY A 8 25.75 25.91 8.10
C GLY A 8 25.29 24.70 8.94
N GLN A 9 26.07 24.34 9.95
CA GLN A 9 25.65 23.37 10.97
C GLN A 9 25.25 24.06 12.27
N ARG A 10 24.22 23.55 12.94
CA ARG A 10 23.76 24.03 14.25
C ARG A 10 23.55 22.88 15.21
N VAL A 11 23.87 23.13 16.47
CA VAL A 11 23.49 22.24 17.58
C VAL A 11 22.29 22.88 18.26
N ILE A 12 21.20 22.12 18.39
CA ILE A 12 20.02 22.52 19.15
C ILE A 12 20.07 21.75 20.46
N VAL A 13 19.98 22.47 21.58
CA VAL A 13 19.94 21.88 22.93
C VAL A 13 18.50 22.05 23.46
N PRO A 14 17.75 20.96 23.68
CA PRO A 14 16.42 21.04 24.25
C PRO A 14 16.50 21.46 25.72
N ARG A 15 15.49 22.20 26.22
CA ARG A 15 15.38 22.50 27.65
C ARG A 15 14.77 21.35 28.46
N LYS A 16 13.98 20.50 27.81
CA LYS A 16 13.27 19.39 28.44
C LYS A 16 13.52 18.10 27.67
N GLU A 17 12.96 18.01 26.47
CA GLU A 17 12.88 16.75 25.72
C GLU A 17 13.02 16.98 24.21
N ILE A 18 13.31 15.88 23.49
CA ILE A 18 13.27 15.80 22.03
C ILE A 18 12.19 14.80 21.65
N ILE A 19 11.26 15.21 20.79
CA ILE A 19 10.22 14.33 20.24
C ILE A 19 10.56 14.07 18.78
N LEU A 20 10.67 12.81 18.39
CA LEU A 20 10.93 12.41 17.01
C LEU A 20 9.61 12.22 16.26
N CYS A 21 9.41 13.00 15.19
CA CYS A 21 8.20 12.98 14.35
C CYS A 21 8.54 12.84 12.86
N ALA A 22 9.58 12.07 12.52
CA ALA A 22 10.08 11.93 11.15
C ALA A 22 9.41 10.77 10.37
N GLY A 23 8.33 10.19 10.90
CA GLY A 23 7.60 9.09 10.28
C GLY A 23 8.30 7.72 10.40
N ALA A 24 7.65 6.68 9.87
CA ALA A 24 8.04 5.28 10.05
C ALA A 24 9.40 4.89 9.42
N ILE A 25 9.96 5.73 8.55
CA ILE A 25 11.25 5.49 7.90
C ILE A 25 12.36 6.31 8.56
N ASP A 26 12.17 7.63 8.66
CA ASP A 26 13.25 8.50 9.13
C ASP A 26 13.35 8.57 10.66
N THR A 27 12.29 8.27 11.43
CA THR A 27 12.39 8.15 12.90
C THR A 27 13.35 7.02 13.31
N PRO A 28 13.16 5.75 12.89
CA PRO A 28 14.10 4.69 13.24
C PRO A 28 15.49 4.95 12.65
N ARG A 29 15.60 5.52 11.44
CA ARG A 29 16.89 5.94 10.87
C ARG A 29 17.64 6.93 11.75
N LEU A 30 16.96 7.96 12.26
CA LEU A 30 17.57 8.97 13.15
C LEU A 30 17.99 8.35 14.47
N MET A 31 17.20 7.43 15.02
CA MET A 31 17.56 6.68 16.23
C MET A 31 18.84 5.87 15.99
N LEU A 32 18.90 5.10 14.90
CA LEU A 32 20.07 4.29 14.53
C LEU A 32 21.32 5.18 14.36
N LEU A 33 21.23 6.28 13.62
CA LEU A 33 22.34 7.23 13.44
C LEU A 33 22.78 7.93 14.74
N SER A 34 21.91 7.93 15.76
CA SER A 34 22.18 8.51 17.08
C SER A 34 22.67 7.45 18.10
N GLY A 35 22.99 6.23 17.64
CA GLY A 35 23.47 5.16 18.52
C GLY A 35 22.37 4.45 19.31
N LEU A 36 21.10 4.59 18.89
CA LEU A 36 19.93 3.97 19.52
C LEU A 36 19.37 2.89 18.59
N GLY A 37 19.71 1.63 18.83
CA GLY A 37 19.25 0.51 17.99
C GLY A 37 20.06 -0.77 18.18
N PRO A 38 19.95 -1.76 17.29
CA PRO A 38 20.61 -3.05 17.45
C PRO A 38 22.14 -2.91 17.49
N LYS A 39 22.75 -3.29 18.61
CA LYS A 39 24.20 -3.15 18.84
C LYS A 39 25.06 -3.68 17.69
N SER A 40 24.78 -4.89 17.22
CA SER A 40 25.55 -5.55 16.15
C SER A 40 25.56 -4.76 14.83
N GLN A 41 24.43 -4.13 14.48
CA GLN A 41 24.33 -3.30 13.29
C GLN A 41 25.13 -2.00 13.43
N LEU A 42 25.02 -1.35 14.59
CA LEU A 42 25.66 -0.05 14.86
C LEU A 42 27.19 -0.19 14.92
N GLU A 43 27.69 -1.18 15.66
CA GLU A 43 29.13 -1.48 15.74
C GLU A 43 29.71 -1.83 14.37
N GLY A 44 28.97 -2.61 13.55
CA GLY A 44 29.37 -2.95 12.19
C GLY A 44 29.53 -1.74 11.25
N LEU A 45 28.94 -0.59 11.58
CA LEU A 45 29.05 0.67 10.83
C LEU A 45 29.94 1.70 11.52
N GLY A 46 30.56 1.37 12.65
CA GLY A 46 31.38 2.29 13.44
C GLY A 46 30.57 3.40 14.12
N ILE A 47 29.31 3.13 14.49
CA ILE A 47 28.46 4.06 15.25
C ILE A 47 28.55 3.69 16.73
N ASP A 48 28.89 4.64 17.57
CA ASP A 48 28.91 4.44 19.02
C ASP A 48 27.51 4.09 19.54
N VAL A 49 27.42 2.99 20.28
CA VAL A 49 26.15 2.50 20.84
C VAL A 49 25.84 3.25 22.13
N VAL A 50 24.84 4.13 22.09
CA VAL A 50 24.30 4.81 23.25
C VAL A 50 23.36 3.88 24.02
N LYS A 51 22.51 3.14 23.30
CA LYS A 51 21.62 2.13 23.88
C LYS A 51 21.29 1.05 22.87
N ASP A 52 21.49 -0.21 23.26
CA ASP A 52 21.06 -1.36 22.47
C ASP A 52 19.53 -1.51 22.55
N ILE A 53 18.86 -1.31 21.42
CA ILE A 53 17.41 -1.41 21.28
C ILE A 53 17.10 -2.25 20.04
N PRO A 54 17.04 -3.58 20.16
CA PRO A 54 16.92 -4.48 19.00
C PRO A 54 15.68 -4.24 18.13
N GLY A 55 14.62 -3.63 18.66
CA GLY A 55 13.40 -3.34 17.90
C GLY A 55 13.47 -2.10 17.00
N VAL A 56 14.49 -1.25 17.11
CA VAL A 56 14.60 -0.05 16.26
C VAL A 56 14.89 -0.46 14.83
N GLY A 57 14.00 -0.10 13.91
CA GLY A 57 14.11 -0.45 12.50
C GLY A 57 13.40 -1.76 12.14
N GLU A 58 12.94 -2.54 13.12
CA GLU A 58 12.20 -3.79 12.86
C GLU A 58 10.68 -3.55 12.77
N ASN A 59 9.94 -4.60 12.43
CA ASN A 59 8.47 -4.61 12.37
C ASN A 59 7.88 -3.58 11.38
N LEU A 60 8.60 -3.29 10.28
CA LEU A 60 8.08 -2.46 9.19
C LEU A 60 6.91 -3.18 8.55
N GLN A 61 5.78 -2.49 8.46
CA GLN A 61 4.55 -2.96 7.84
C GLN A 61 4.09 -1.93 6.82
N ASP A 62 3.44 -2.41 5.77
CA ASP A 62 2.87 -1.59 4.70
C ASP A 62 1.63 -2.32 4.17
N HIS A 63 0.81 -1.64 3.37
CA HIS A 63 -0.31 -2.27 2.68
C HIS A 63 0.13 -2.65 1.25
N PRO A 64 0.57 -3.90 1.01
CA PRO A 64 0.97 -4.33 -0.32
C PRO A 64 -0.25 -4.26 -1.24
N GLU A 65 -0.05 -3.64 -2.40
CA GLU A 65 -1.11 -3.42 -3.38
C GLU A 65 -0.93 -4.32 -4.62
N GLY A 66 -2.05 -4.68 -5.24
CA GLY A 66 -2.12 -5.21 -6.60
C GLY A 66 -2.81 -4.20 -7.50
N ILE A 67 -2.69 -4.32 -8.82
CA ILE A 67 -3.28 -3.36 -9.76
C ILE A 67 -4.06 -4.11 -10.84
N ILE A 68 -5.36 -3.78 -10.96
CA ILE A 68 -6.20 -4.17 -12.10
C ILE A 68 -6.54 -2.92 -12.88
N MET A 69 -6.11 -2.84 -14.14
CA MET A 69 -6.50 -1.75 -15.04
C MET A 69 -7.49 -2.23 -16.10
N ARG A 70 -8.40 -1.35 -16.49
CA ARG A 70 -9.34 -1.53 -17.60
C ARG A 70 -9.36 -0.28 -18.47
N GLU A 71 -9.30 -0.53 -19.77
CA GLU A 71 -9.53 0.51 -20.76
C GLU A 71 -11.03 0.79 -20.88
N LEU A 72 -11.36 2.07 -20.94
CA LEU A 72 -12.71 2.58 -21.09
C LEU A 72 -12.99 2.92 -22.56
N ASN A 73 -14.24 2.78 -22.99
CA ASN A 73 -14.67 3.13 -24.35
C ASN A 73 -15.00 4.63 -24.52
N ARG A 74 -14.93 5.39 -23.43
CA ARG A 74 -15.18 6.83 -23.37
C ARG A 74 -14.29 7.45 -22.29
N PRO A 75 -13.94 8.74 -22.40
CA PRO A 75 -13.08 9.38 -21.43
C PRO A 75 -13.78 9.56 -20.07
N VAL A 76 -13.04 9.42 -18.98
CA VAL A 76 -13.49 9.90 -17.66
C VAL A 76 -13.64 11.42 -17.73
N PRO A 77 -14.77 12.00 -17.26
CA PRO A 77 -14.91 13.45 -17.27
C PRO A 77 -13.84 14.11 -16.40
N PRO A 78 -13.22 15.22 -16.85
CA PRO A 78 -12.19 15.89 -16.08
C PRO A 78 -12.77 16.53 -14.81
N ASN A 79 -11.91 16.77 -13.82
CA ASN A 79 -12.21 17.52 -12.60
C ASN A 79 -13.40 16.98 -11.78
N GLN A 80 -13.73 15.69 -11.92
CA GLN A 80 -14.77 15.04 -11.11
C GLN A 80 -14.30 14.72 -9.69
N THR A 81 -12.99 14.55 -9.53
CA THR A 81 -12.35 14.02 -8.32
C THR A 81 -11.20 14.93 -7.91
N THR A 82 -10.87 14.98 -6.61
CA THR A 82 -9.71 15.75 -6.14
C THR A 82 -8.40 14.95 -6.26
N MET A 83 -8.50 13.62 -6.20
CA MET A 83 -7.33 12.72 -6.12
C MET A 83 -7.37 11.55 -7.10
N ASN A 84 -8.29 11.55 -8.07
CA ASN A 84 -8.54 10.44 -8.98
C ASN A 84 -8.96 9.12 -8.29
N SER A 85 -9.10 9.05 -6.96
CA SER A 85 -9.66 7.92 -6.20
C SER A 85 -10.76 8.38 -5.26
N ASP A 86 -12.01 8.19 -5.69
CA ASP A 86 -13.18 8.65 -4.95
C ASP A 86 -14.05 7.52 -4.41
N ALA A 87 -13.66 6.26 -4.64
CA ALA A 87 -14.34 5.10 -4.07
C ALA A 87 -13.35 4.11 -3.45
N GLY A 88 -13.73 3.62 -2.28
CA GLY A 88 -13.08 2.51 -1.59
C GLY A 88 -14.05 1.33 -1.47
N ILE A 89 -13.55 0.12 -1.67
CA ILE A 89 -14.31 -1.12 -1.49
C ILE A 89 -13.66 -1.90 -0.34
N PHE A 90 -14.44 -2.26 0.67
CA PHE A 90 -13.97 -3.09 1.77
C PHE A 90 -14.59 -4.47 1.63
N LEU A 91 -13.74 -5.50 1.64
CA LEU A 91 -14.15 -6.88 1.52
C LEU A 91 -13.57 -7.71 2.65
N ARG A 92 -14.35 -8.69 3.07
CA ARG A 92 -13.95 -9.66 4.07
C ARG A 92 -13.87 -11.03 3.43
N ARG A 93 -12.73 -11.68 3.62
CA ARG A 93 -12.48 -13.05 3.18
C ARG A 93 -12.58 -14.00 4.36
N GLU A 94 -12.07 -13.57 5.50
CA GLU A 94 -11.94 -14.38 6.70
C GLU A 94 -13.27 -14.45 7.49
N PRO A 95 -13.46 -15.50 8.32
CA PRO A 95 -14.57 -15.54 9.25
C PRO A 95 -14.50 -14.36 10.24
N THR A 96 -15.63 -14.12 10.93
CA THR A 96 -15.67 -13.15 12.03
C THR A 96 -14.65 -13.56 13.10
N ASP A 97 -13.97 -12.57 13.68
CA ASP A 97 -12.95 -12.77 14.72
C ASP A 97 -11.72 -13.58 14.28
N ALA A 98 -11.39 -13.57 12.98
CA ALA A 98 -10.25 -14.31 12.44
C ALA A 98 -8.87 -13.84 12.96
N ALA A 99 -8.78 -12.64 13.52
CA ALA A 99 -7.61 -12.17 14.26
C ALA A 99 -7.89 -12.06 15.78
N GLY A 100 -8.69 -12.97 16.32
CA GLY A 100 -8.93 -13.13 17.76
C GLY A 100 -10.25 -12.51 18.20
N SER A 101 -10.33 -11.18 18.25
CA SER A 101 -11.54 -10.45 18.64
C SER A 101 -11.74 -9.17 17.83
N ASP A 102 -11.41 -9.24 16.54
CA ASP A 102 -11.48 -8.15 15.56
C ASP A 102 -12.85 -8.02 14.88
N GLY A 103 -13.84 -8.80 15.29
CA GLY A 103 -15.21 -8.73 14.79
C GLY A 103 -15.29 -8.96 13.28
N ASN A 104 -15.94 -8.04 12.57
CA ASN A 104 -16.16 -8.13 11.13
C ASN A 104 -15.23 -7.21 10.31
N VAL A 105 -14.02 -6.95 10.80
CA VAL A 105 -13.04 -6.12 10.10
C VAL A 105 -12.72 -6.69 8.71
N ALA A 106 -12.49 -5.79 7.75
CA ALA A 106 -12.13 -6.15 6.39
C ALA A 106 -10.67 -6.63 6.31
N ASP A 107 -10.44 -7.66 5.51
CA ASP A 107 -9.10 -8.21 5.25
C ASP A 107 -8.51 -7.67 3.95
N LEU A 108 -9.34 -6.97 3.18
CA LEU A 108 -8.99 -6.41 1.90
C LEU A 108 -9.71 -5.07 1.72
N MET A 109 -8.95 -4.08 1.27
CA MET A 109 -9.47 -2.81 0.79
C MET A 109 -9.13 -2.69 -0.69
N MET A 110 -9.96 -2.03 -1.49
CA MET A 110 -9.61 -1.65 -2.85
C MET A 110 -9.85 -0.18 -3.06
N HIS A 111 -8.88 0.50 -3.67
CA HIS A 111 -9.10 1.82 -4.21
C HIS A 111 -9.59 1.73 -5.66
N CYS A 112 -10.54 2.57 -6.02
CA CYS A 112 -11.02 2.73 -7.39
C CYS A 112 -10.48 4.03 -7.96
N TYR A 113 -9.48 3.93 -8.83
CA TYR A 113 -8.83 5.08 -9.46
C TYR A 113 -9.30 5.31 -10.90
N GLN A 114 -9.32 6.58 -11.30
CA GLN A 114 -9.61 7.08 -12.64
C GLN A 114 -8.37 7.78 -13.22
N ALA A 115 -7.23 7.11 -13.10
CA ALA A 115 -5.93 7.56 -13.59
C ALA A 115 -5.04 6.34 -13.87
N PRO A 116 -4.07 6.42 -14.80
CA PRO A 116 -3.21 5.29 -15.14
C PRO A 116 -2.16 5.03 -14.06
N TYR A 117 -2.09 3.80 -13.56
CA TYR A 117 -1.04 3.33 -12.63
C TYR A 117 -0.12 2.32 -13.32
N SER A 118 0.57 2.77 -14.36
CA SER A 118 1.24 1.90 -15.32
C SER A 118 2.75 1.70 -15.08
N HIS A 119 3.35 2.44 -14.14
CA HIS A 119 4.80 2.43 -13.89
C HIS A 119 5.41 1.03 -13.72
N HIS A 120 4.71 0.13 -13.02
CA HIS A 120 5.16 -1.25 -12.83
C HIS A 120 4.73 -2.18 -13.96
N THR A 121 3.56 -1.94 -14.56
CA THR A 121 3.01 -2.79 -15.63
C THR A 121 3.76 -2.61 -16.95
N GLU A 122 4.12 -1.39 -17.31
CA GLU A 122 4.90 -1.11 -18.52
C GLU A 122 6.29 -1.75 -18.44
N ARG A 123 6.95 -1.67 -17.28
CA ARG A 123 8.24 -2.34 -17.04
C ARG A 123 8.15 -3.86 -17.15
N ALA A 124 6.96 -4.43 -16.94
CA ALA A 124 6.69 -5.85 -17.11
C ALA A 124 6.21 -6.22 -18.53
N GLY A 125 6.17 -5.26 -19.47
CA GLY A 125 5.81 -5.47 -20.87
C GLY A 125 4.32 -5.39 -21.18
N PHE A 126 3.49 -4.89 -20.25
CA PHE A 126 2.06 -4.67 -20.51
C PHE A 126 1.86 -3.36 -21.27
N GLU A 127 0.90 -3.34 -22.21
CA GLU A 127 0.59 -2.12 -22.96
C GLU A 127 0.06 -1.02 -22.05
N PHE A 128 0.52 0.20 -22.31
CA PHE A 128 0.06 1.42 -21.65
C PHE A 128 -1.39 1.73 -22.02
N ILE A 129 -2.18 2.17 -21.03
CA ILE A 129 -3.54 2.68 -21.24
C ILE A 129 -3.50 4.18 -20.93
N PRO A 130 -3.79 5.05 -21.90
CA PRO A 130 -3.69 6.49 -21.69
C PRO A 130 -4.83 7.02 -20.83
N ASP A 131 -4.53 8.07 -20.07
CA ASP A 131 -5.54 8.97 -19.52
C ASP A 131 -6.32 9.66 -20.66
N PRO A 132 -7.63 9.96 -20.51
CA PRO A 132 -8.54 9.63 -19.41
C PRO A 132 -9.35 8.35 -19.66
N TYR A 133 -8.83 7.38 -20.41
CA TYR A 133 -9.56 6.17 -20.84
C TYR A 133 -9.29 4.98 -19.92
N VAL A 134 -9.05 5.21 -18.63
CA VAL A 134 -8.62 4.15 -17.72
C VAL A 134 -9.39 4.18 -16.41
N PHE A 135 -9.74 2.97 -15.95
CA PHE A 135 -10.24 2.73 -14.61
C PHE A 135 -9.39 1.63 -13.96
N CYS A 136 -9.02 1.86 -12.71
CA CYS A 136 -8.16 0.98 -11.94
C CYS A 136 -8.89 0.53 -10.68
N MET A 137 -8.77 -0.76 -10.34
CA MET A 137 -9.03 -1.26 -9.00
C MET A 137 -7.72 -1.75 -8.40
N ILE A 138 -7.40 -1.23 -7.22
CA ILE A 138 -6.13 -1.44 -6.55
C ILE A 138 -6.42 -2.14 -5.22
N PRO A 139 -6.53 -3.48 -5.17
CA PRO A 139 -6.63 -4.21 -3.92
C PRO A 139 -5.37 -4.06 -3.09
N ASN A 140 -5.54 -3.87 -1.79
CA ASN A 140 -4.49 -3.84 -0.79
C ASN A 140 -4.89 -4.62 0.46
N ILE A 141 -3.90 -5.00 1.26
CA ILE A 141 -4.07 -5.79 2.49
C ILE A 141 -3.85 -4.87 3.69
N PRO A 142 -4.91 -4.44 4.41
CA PRO A 142 -4.76 -3.53 5.54
C PRO A 142 -4.03 -4.14 6.74
N ARG A 143 -4.04 -5.48 6.87
CA ARG A 143 -3.53 -6.18 8.06
C ARG A 143 -2.52 -7.26 7.68
N THR A 144 -1.41 -6.84 7.08
CA THR A 144 -0.36 -7.77 6.66
C THR A 144 0.24 -8.55 7.82
N ARG A 145 0.60 -9.81 7.56
CA ARG A 145 1.41 -10.64 8.46
C ARG A 145 2.90 -10.55 8.16
N SER A 146 3.29 -10.17 6.95
CA SER A 146 4.70 -9.92 6.62
C SER A 146 5.29 -8.82 7.50
N ARG A 147 6.58 -8.96 7.84
CA ARG A 147 7.33 -7.99 8.64
C ARG A 147 8.65 -7.68 7.97
N GLY A 148 8.83 -6.42 7.61
CA GLY A 148 10.07 -5.90 7.05
C GLY A 148 10.92 -5.18 8.08
N ARG A 149 11.93 -4.49 7.57
CA ARG A 149 12.86 -3.67 8.34
C ARG A 149 13.40 -2.45 7.58
N VAL A 150 13.81 -1.46 8.35
CA VAL A 150 14.56 -0.26 7.97
C VAL A 150 15.92 -0.32 8.64
N TYR A 151 17.00 -0.27 7.86
CA TYR A 151 18.35 -0.43 8.40
C TYR A 151 19.35 0.49 7.70
N LEU A 152 20.41 0.88 8.42
CA LEU A 152 21.50 1.65 7.87
C LEU A 152 22.44 0.76 7.05
N THR A 153 22.95 1.32 5.94
CA THR A 153 24.06 0.76 5.15
C THR A 153 25.33 1.60 5.30
N SER A 154 25.25 2.74 6.00
CA SER A 154 26.35 3.66 6.24
C SER A 154 26.05 4.50 7.47
N ALA A 155 27.09 4.91 8.19
CA ALA A 155 27.00 5.91 9.26
C ALA A 155 26.81 7.35 8.75
N LYS A 156 26.91 7.59 7.44
CA LYS A 156 26.77 8.93 6.86
C LYS A 156 25.29 9.34 6.79
N PRO A 157 24.86 10.44 7.44
CA PRO A 157 23.45 10.86 7.43
C PRO A 157 22.91 11.24 6.05
N ALA A 158 23.76 11.51 5.07
CA ALA A 158 23.34 11.79 3.69
C ALA A 158 22.93 10.52 2.93
N VAL A 159 23.34 9.33 3.39
CA VAL A 159 23.00 8.05 2.77
C VAL A 159 21.61 7.63 3.25
N LYS A 160 20.72 7.32 2.29
CA LYS A 160 19.35 6.83 2.59
C LYS A 160 19.42 5.47 3.30
N PRO A 161 18.47 5.17 4.20
CA PRO A 161 18.41 3.84 4.81
C PRO A 161 18.02 2.81 3.74
N ALA A 162 18.43 1.57 3.95
CA ALA A 162 17.85 0.45 3.22
C ALA A 162 16.46 0.12 3.79
N LEU A 163 15.54 -0.20 2.88
CA LEU A 163 14.18 -0.62 3.18
C LEU A 163 14.00 -2.02 2.62
N ASP A 164 13.61 -2.93 3.47
CA ASP A 164 13.27 -4.29 3.11
C ASP A 164 11.89 -4.59 3.67
N PHE A 165 10.85 -4.45 2.84
CA PHE A 165 9.47 -4.64 3.29
C PHE A 165 9.09 -6.11 3.49
N GLN A 166 9.85 -7.03 2.88
CA GLN A 166 9.55 -8.46 2.88
C GLN A 166 8.09 -8.77 2.54
N CYS A 167 7.48 -8.07 1.57
CA CYS A 167 6.09 -8.30 1.22
C CYS A 167 5.86 -9.76 0.80
N PHE A 168 4.78 -10.37 1.30
CA PHE A 168 4.41 -11.77 1.05
C PHE A 168 5.44 -12.79 1.57
N SER A 169 6.20 -12.44 2.61
CA SER A 169 7.16 -13.36 3.25
C SER A 169 6.60 -14.15 4.43
N ASP A 170 5.34 -13.90 4.79
CA ASP A 170 4.71 -14.55 5.94
C ASP A 170 4.61 -16.08 5.73
N LEU A 171 5.02 -16.84 6.75
CA LEU A 171 5.19 -18.30 6.63
C LEU A 171 3.88 -19.04 6.36
N GLU A 172 2.76 -18.46 6.76
CA GLU A 172 1.42 -19.04 6.62
C GLU A 172 0.83 -18.76 5.23
N GLY A 173 1.45 -17.88 4.44
CA GLY A 173 0.96 -17.45 3.13
C GLY A 173 -0.34 -16.64 3.22
N TYR A 174 -0.64 -16.06 4.38
CA TYR A 174 -1.78 -15.19 4.59
C TYR A 174 -1.75 -14.04 3.60
N ASP A 175 -0.68 -13.25 3.46
CA ASP A 175 -0.74 -12.03 2.64
C ASP A 175 -1.05 -12.35 1.18
N ALA A 176 -0.53 -13.46 0.65
CA ALA A 176 -0.80 -13.86 -0.73
C ALA A 176 -2.28 -14.22 -0.98
N ALA A 177 -3.00 -14.69 0.05
CA ALA A 177 -4.34 -15.24 -0.08
C ALA A 177 -5.45 -14.17 -0.28
N PRO A 178 -5.63 -13.15 0.59
CA PRO A 178 -6.53 -12.02 0.35
C PRO A 178 -6.18 -11.28 -0.94
N MET A 179 -4.90 -11.13 -1.26
CA MET A 179 -4.51 -10.46 -2.50
C MET A 179 -5.00 -11.20 -3.75
N THR A 180 -4.72 -12.50 -3.86
CA THR A 180 -5.20 -13.33 -4.97
C THR A 180 -6.73 -13.33 -5.03
N TRP A 181 -7.38 -13.44 -3.88
CA TRP A 181 -8.83 -13.42 -3.77
C TRP A 181 -9.41 -12.06 -4.20
N GLY A 182 -8.78 -10.97 -3.80
CA GLY A 182 -9.13 -9.60 -4.14
C GLY A 182 -9.07 -9.32 -5.62
N ILE A 183 -8.04 -9.81 -6.31
CA ILE A 183 -7.96 -9.70 -7.77
C ILE A 183 -9.12 -10.44 -8.45
N LYS A 184 -9.47 -11.64 -7.98
CA LYS A 184 -10.62 -12.40 -8.50
C LYS A 184 -11.93 -11.67 -8.21
N ALA A 185 -12.09 -11.12 -7.01
CA ALA A 185 -13.26 -10.33 -6.63
C ALA A 185 -13.40 -9.08 -7.50
N ALA A 186 -12.33 -8.32 -7.72
CA ALA A 186 -12.30 -7.16 -8.60
C ALA A 186 -12.71 -7.53 -10.03
N HIS A 187 -12.20 -8.65 -10.55
CA HIS A 187 -12.62 -9.16 -11.85
C HIS A 187 -14.13 -9.46 -11.87
N LEU A 188 -14.64 -10.23 -10.92
CA LEU A 188 -16.07 -10.54 -10.84
C LEU A 188 -16.92 -9.27 -10.73
N MET A 189 -16.49 -8.29 -9.95
CA MET A 189 -17.18 -7.00 -9.81
C MET A 189 -17.30 -6.27 -11.15
N LEU A 190 -16.25 -6.22 -11.96
CA LEU A 190 -16.28 -5.57 -13.28
C LEU A 190 -17.28 -6.21 -14.24
N PHE A 191 -17.46 -7.53 -14.16
CA PHE A 191 -18.34 -8.28 -15.06
C PHE A 191 -19.74 -8.53 -14.51
N SER A 192 -19.93 -8.46 -13.19
CA SER A 192 -21.18 -8.81 -12.50
C SER A 192 -21.93 -7.59 -11.95
N ILE A 193 -21.27 -6.45 -11.77
CA ILE A 193 -21.93 -5.22 -11.30
C ILE A 193 -22.56 -4.51 -12.49
N LYS A 194 -23.90 -4.64 -12.57
CA LYS A 194 -24.88 -3.82 -13.32
C LYS A 194 -24.56 -3.49 -14.80
N PRO A 195 -25.57 -3.50 -15.69
CA PRO A 195 -25.39 -3.06 -17.09
C PRO A 195 -24.75 -1.67 -17.24
N ALA A 196 -24.92 -0.79 -16.25
CA ALA A 196 -24.39 0.57 -16.26
C ALA A 196 -22.86 0.63 -16.36
N PHE A 197 -22.11 -0.18 -15.59
CA PHE A 197 -20.65 -0.12 -15.62
C PHE A 197 -20.06 -0.82 -16.85
N LEU A 198 -20.70 -1.91 -17.31
CA LEU A 198 -20.34 -2.59 -18.55
C LEU A 198 -20.32 -1.63 -19.75
N SER A 199 -21.21 -0.63 -19.77
CA SER A 199 -21.26 0.37 -20.84
C SER A 199 -20.03 1.29 -20.91
N TRP A 200 -19.18 1.32 -19.89
CA TRP A 200 -17.93 2.07 -19.86
C TRP A 200 -16.73 1.24 -20.32
N LEU A 201 -16.78 -0.08 -20.20
CA LEU A 201 -15.65 -0.96 -20.49
C LEU A 201 -15.48 -1.15 -22.00
N LYS A 202 -14.23 -1.06 -22.48
CA LYS A 202 -13.90 -1.47 -23.84
C LYS A 202 -13.84 -3.00 -23.89
N VAL A 203 -14.87 -3.63 -24.45
CA VAL A 203 -15.03 -5.10 -24.52
C VAL A 203 -14.06 -5.68 -25.54
N HIS A 204 -12.78 -5.79 -25.21
CA HIS A 204 -11.81 -6.63 -25.93
C HIS A 204 -10.54 -6.87 -25.10
N LEU A 205 -10.69 -7.49 -23.93
CA LEU A 205 -9.54 -8.12 -23.28
C LEU A 205 -10.02 -9.47 -22.72
N SER A 206 -9.80 -10.52 -23.52
CA SER A 206 -9.95 -11.93 -23.15
C SER A 206 -9.07 -12.33 -21.96
N GLN A 207 -8.16 -11.46 -21.53
CA GLN A 207 -7.39 -11.59 -20.30
C GLN A 207 -7.27 -10.24 -19.59
N PRO A 208 -7.56 -10.17 -18.28
CA PRO A 208 -7.10 -9.06 -17.46
C PRO A 208 -5.60 -8.94 -17.64
N LYS A 209 -5.11 -7.75 -18.04
CA LYS A 209 -3.70 -7.42 -17.84
C LYS A 209 -3.48 -7.33 -16.34
N MET A 210 -3.12 -8.46 -15.74
CA MET A 210 -3.02 -8.63 -14.31
C MET A 210 -1.55 -8.51 -13.94
N LEU A 211 -1.22 -7.46 -13.19
CA LEU A 211 0.07 -7.38 -12.55
C LEU A 211 -0.12 -7.16 -11.05
N MET A 212 0.53 -8.03 -10.30
CA MET A 212 0.87 -7.79 -8.92
C MET A 212 2.01 -6.81 -8.86
N ALA A 213 1.69 -5.51 -8.85
CA ALA A 213 2.67 -4.47 -8.62
C ALA A 213 2.67 -4.12 -7.13
N VAL A 214 3.51 -4.82 -6.34
CA VAL A 214 3.91 -4.26 -5.05
C VAL A 214 4.60 -2.95 -5.36
N GLN A 215 4.01 -1.83 -4.95
CA GLN A 215 4.48 -0.48 -5.28
C GLN A 215 5.93 -0.21 -4.82
N ARG A 216 6.59 -1.12 -4.09
CA ARG A 216 7.97 -0.95 -3.62
C ARG A 216 8.80 -2.23 -3.80
N LEU A 217 9.92 -2.03 -4.49
CA LEU A 217 11.02 -2.91 -4.91
C LEU A 217 11.08 -4.35 -4.34
N GLY A 218 11.16 -5.32 -5.26
CA GLY A 218 11.83 -6.61 -5.04
C GLY A 218 10.92 -7.83 -4.98
N ALA A 219 9.99 -7.88 -4.03
CA ALA A 219 9.26 -9.12 -3.71
C ALA A 219 8.14 -9.50 -4.71
N ALA A 220 7.69 -8.56 -5.56
CA ALA A 220 6.62 -8.83 -6.52
C ALA A 220 7.01 -9.85 -7.61
N GLN A 221 8.30 -9.99 -7.92
CA GLN A 221 8.75 -10.66 -9.16
C GLN A 221 8.54 -12.18 -9.17
N GLU A 222 8.56 -12.85 -8.02
CA GLU A 222 8.28 -14.29 -7.93
C GLU A 222 6.77 -14.58 -7.88
N PHE A 223 5.97 -13.75 -7.22
CA PHE A 223 4.50 -13.87 -7.21
C PHE A 223 3.86 -13.52 -8.57
N ILE A 224 4.46 -12.60 -9.33
CA ILE A 224 4.08 -12.32 -10.74
C ILE A 224 4.24 -13.57 -11.63
N LYS A 225 5.19 -14.47 -11.33
CA LYS A 225 5.37 -15.71 -12.10
C LYS A 225 4.29 -16.74 -11.80
N SER A 226 3.80 -16.83 -10.55
CA SER A 226 2.77 -17.81 -10.17
C SER A 226 1.37 -17.45 -10.67
N THR A 227 1.11 -16.17 -10.93
CA THR A 227 -0.18 -15.68 -11.45
C THR A 227 -0.30 -15.74 -12.97
N LYS A 228 0.75 -16.11 -13.70
CA LYS A 228 0.73 -16.33 -15.16
C LYS A 228 0.02 -17.61 -15.60
N GLY A 229 -0.69 -18.32 -14.73
CA GLY A 229 -1.38 -19.57 -15.05
C GLY A 229 -2.73 -19.72 -14.35
N ALA A 230 -3.76 -19.93 -15.15
CA ALA A 230 -5.04 -20.57 -14.82
C ALA A 230 -5.93 -19.92 -13.73
N LEU A 231 -7.02 -19.30 -14.15
CA LEU A 231 -8.28 -19.35 -13.40
C LEU A 231 -8.84 -20.78 -13.51
N PRO A 232 -9.05 -21.53 -12.43
CA PRO A 232 -9.86 -22.75 -12.52
C PRO A 232 -11.35 -22.37 -12.64
N SER A 233 -12.00 -22.94 -13.65
CA SER A 233 -13.46 -23.03 -13.78
C SER A 233 -14.00 -24.12 -12.82
N PRO A 234 -15.17 -23.99 -12.16
CA PRO A 234 -16.14 -22.88 -12.11
C PRO A 234 -16.02 -22.03 -10.82
N PRO A 235 -16.68 -20.84 -10.76
CA PRO A 235 -16.55 -19.90 -9.63
C PRO A 235 -17.11 -20.45 -8.30
N PRO A 236 -16.50 -20.09 -7.15
CA PRO A 236 -17.16 -20.26 -5.86
C PRO A 236 -18.43 -19.40 -5.83
N ARG A 237 -19.53 -19.98 -5.33
CA ARG A 237 -20.80 -19.27 -5.12
C ARG A 237 -20.58 -18.15 -4.10
N ILE A 238 -20.60 -16.90 -4.56
CA ILE A 238 -20.78 -15.73 -3.70
C ILE A 238 -22.21 -15.81 -3.17
N ARG A 239 -22.39 -16.26 -1.93
CA ARG A 239 -23.68 -16.16 -1.24
C ARG A 239 -23.75 -14.77 -0.61
N ASP A 240 -24.83 -14.08 -0.93
CA ASP A 240 -25.35 -12.91 -0.23
C ASP A 240 -24.42 -11.69 -0.16
N VAL A 241 -24.23 -11.02 -1.30
CA VAL A 241 -24.01 -9.56 -1.28
C VAL A 241 -25.39 -8.92 -1.06
N THR A 242 -25.81 -8.81 0.20
CA THR A 242 -27.01 -8.06 0.56
C THR A 242 -26.73 -6.58 0.42
N TRP A 243 -27.25 -5.98 -0.66
CA TRP A 243 -27.43 -4.54 -0.74
C TRP A 243 -28.65 -4.17 0.10
N SER A 244 -28.43 -3.72 1.33
CA SER A 244 -29.49 -3.22 2.21
C SER A 244 -29.46 -1.69 2.29
N GLY A 245 -30.23 -1.08 1.40
CA GLY A 245 -31.12 0.03 1.78
C GLY A 245 -30.59 1.47 1.64
N PRO A 246 -31.54 2.44 1.61
CA PRO A 246 -31.28 3.81 1.21
C PRO A 246 -31.42 4.77 2.40
N GLU A 247 -30.38 5.00 3.20
CA GLU A 247 -30.30 6.20 4.04
C GLU A 247 -28.84 6.61 4.26
N LEU A 248 -28.51 7.80 3.74
CA LEU A 248 -27.24 8.47 3.94
C LEU A 248 -27.13 8.93 5.40
N ARG A 249 -26.17 8.39 6.15
CA ARG A 249 -25.54 9.13 7.25
C ARG A 249 -24.04 9.17 7.02
N TRP A 250 -23.61 10.28 6.44
CA TRP A 250 -22.21 10.65 6.32
C TRP A 250 -21.65 11.00 7.69
N THR A 251 -20.69 10.23 8.20
CA THR A 251 -19.77 10.71 9.23
C THR A 251 -18.53 11.24 8.53
N TRP A 252 -18.55 12.55 8.25
CA TRP A 252 -17.38 13.31 7.84
C TRP A 252 -16.41 13.43 9.03
N ILE A 253 -15.15 13.00 8.86
CA ILE A 253 -14.04 13.58 9.63
C ILE A 253 -13.16 14.31 8.62
N ILE A 254 -13.51 15.58 8.41
CA ILE A 254 -12.70 16.55 7.72
C ILE A 254 -11.79 17.20 8.76
N GLN A 255 -10.47 17.05 8.63
CA GLN A 255 -9.53 17.98 9.25
C GLN A 255 -8.86 18.82 8.15
N LEU A 256 -9.59 19.83 7.68
CA LEU A 256 -9.05 20.91 6.86
C LEU A 256 -8.34 21.90 7.77
N THR A 257 -7.02 22.04 7.62
CA THR A 257 -6.36 23.33 7.85
C THR A 257 -5.86 23.83 6.50
N LYS A 258 -6.40 24.98 6.08
CA LYS A 258 -5.99 25.68 4.85
C LYS A 258 -4.49 26.01 4.95
N GLY A 259 -3.69 25.52 4.01
CA GLY A 259 -2.36 26.10 3.73
C GLY A 259 -1.12 25.27 4.05
N CYS A 260 -1.21 24.00 4.45
CA CYS A 260 -0.02 23.14 4.62
C CYS A 260 0.24 22.25 3.41
N GLN A 261 1.45 22.32 2.87
CA GLN A 261 2.00 21.30 1.97
C GLN A 261 1.89 19.93 2.63
N MET A 262 1.28 18.96 1.94
CA MET A 262 0.94 17.66 2.52
C MET A 262 2.20 16.83 2.83
N ILE A 263 2.35 16.47 4.11
CA ILE A 263 3.12 15.32 4.55
C ILE A 263 2.15 14.14 4.50
N GLY A 264 2.42 13.17 3.62
CA GLY A 264 1.58 11.98 3.47
C GLY A 264 1.55 11.16 4.76
N PHE A 265 0.34 10.93 5.27
CA PHE A 265 0.03 9.95 6.31
C PHE A 265 -1.07 9.04 5.76
N TRP A 266 -0.89 7.72 5.87
CA TRP A 266 -1.94 6.74 5.59
C TRP A 266 -2.29 5.98 6.88
N SER A 267 -3.48 6.35 7.37
CA SER A 267 -4.45 5.81 8.32
C SER A 267 -4.07 5.18 9.68
N LEU A 268 -4.57 5.85 10.72
CA LEU A 268 -5.16 5.27 11.93
C LEU A 268 -6.33 4.33 11.57
N PHE A 269 -6.29 3.10 12.07
CA PHE A 269 -7.30 2.37 12.88
C PHE A 269 -7.02 0.87 12.78
#